data_AF-A0A7S4NW18-F1
#
_entry.id   AF-A0A7S4NW18-F1
#
_cell.length_a   1.000
_cell.length_b   1.000
_cell.length_c   1.000
_cell.angle_alpha   90.00
_cell.angle_beta   90.00
_cell.angle_gamma   90.00
#
_symmetry.space_group_name_H-M   'P 1'
#
loop_
_entity.id
_entity.type
_entity.pdbx_description
1 polymer ?
#
loop_
_entity_poly.entity_id
_entity_poly.type
_entity_poly.pdbx_seq_one_letter_code
_entity_poly.pdbx_strand_id
1 'polypeptide(L)'
;NGGNNLQTWNYDDHAQYLAITAKYFSQNYGINFTSIELYNEPSSDWWKGGSATQEGCHFDKKIQAEIIPNLRNSLNQQGLNYMPISASDENTYDLARSTWNSFDDNVKNDVQVVNTHGYQYQGGRRDLLYQDVVVNDHKRIWTSEYGDGESTASQLSQCLLLDFYWLHMSAWVYWQALDGGNWGLIDSNPGDEWIGDVTIKWYTIAQFSRHIRNGDFIMVTTSATTASSYNKQKQELVIVSGGNSDNNIIFDVSAFSFSDSSQMISVWETDTSGSGEKYQQQPSIQLNNGQSFTATFDNPNKLKTFVLTGVNM
;
A
#
# COMPACT_ATOMS: atom_id res chain seq x y z
N ASN A 1 -25.94 -11.10 -7.55
CA ASN A 1 -24.49 -11.12 -7.81
C ASN A 1 -24.21 -11.76 -9.15
N GLY A 2 -22.99 -11.64 -9.70
CA GLY A 2 -22.62 -12.41 -10.90
C GLY A 2 -22.50 -13.90 -10.64
N GLY A 3 -22.47 -14.32 -9.37
CA GLY A 3 -22.18 -15.69 -8.97
C GLY A 3 -20.76 -16.10 -9.37
N ASN A 4 -20.34 -17.28 -8.95
CA ASN A 4 -19.06 -17.83 -9.38
C ASN A 4 -19.06 -18.00 -10.90
N ASN A 5 -18.27 -17.18 -11.58
CA ASN A 5 -18.35 -17.00 -13.03
C ASN A 5 -17.20 -17.68 -13.79
N LEU A 6 -16.39 -18.48 -13.10
CA LEU A 6 -15.48 -19.46 -13.70
C LEU A 6 -16.09 -20.87 -13.57
N GLN A 7 -16.28 -21.57 -14.68
CA GLN A 7 -16.75 -22.95 -14.68
C GLN A 7 -15.70 -23.85 -14.01
N THR A 8 -16.14 -24.83 -13.22
CA THR A 8 -15.25 -25.67 -12.39
C THR A 8 -14.20 -26.43 -13.21
N TRP A 9 -14.52 -26.86 -14.43
CA TRP A 9 -13.56 -27.53 -15.31
C TRP A 9 -12.47 -26.60 -15.89
N ASN A 10 -12.56 -25.29 -15.68
CA ASN A 10 -11.58 -24.31 -16.13
C ASN A 10 -10.63 -23.86 -15.00
N TYR A 11 -10.73 -24.42 -13.78
CA TYR A 11 -9.90 -23.99 -12.65
C TYR A 11 -8.40 -24.23 -12.88
N ASP A 12 -8.05 -25.40 -13.41
CA ASP A 12 -6.67 -25.74 -13.77
C ASP A 12 -6.15 -24.89 -14.93
N ASP A 13 -6.97 -24.72 -15.97
CA ASP A 13 -6.60 -23.93 -17.15
C ASP A 13 -6.37 -22.45 -16.80
N HIS A 14 -7.17 -21.89 -15.90
CA HIS A 14 -7.00 -20.54 -15.40
C HIS A 14 -5.66 -20.36 -14.66
N ALA A 15 -5.35 -21.27 -13.73
CA ALA A 15 -4.07 -21.29 -13.02
C ALA A 15 -2.87 -21.47 -13.98
N GLN A 16 -3.01 -22.36 -14.97
CA GLN A 16 -1.97 -22.64 -15.95
C GLN A 16 -1.70 -21.43 -16.85
N TYR A 17 -2.75 -20.73 -17.27
CA TYR A 17 -2.64 -19.51 -18.09
C TYR A 17 -1.75 -18.46 -17.42
N LEU A 18 -1.94 -18.20 -16.12
CA LEU A 18 -1.13 -17.25 -15.36
C LEU A 18 0.34 -17.69 -15.28
N ALA A 19 0.60 -18.95 -14.95
CA ALA A 19 1.96 -19.48 -14.85
C ALA A 19 2.71 -19.46 -16.20
N ILE A 20 2.03 -19.82 -17.30
CA ILE A 20 2.59 -19.74 -18.66
C ILE A 20 2.89 -18.29 -19.02
N THR A 21 1.98 -17.36 -18.70
CA THR A 21 2.18 -15.92 -18.96
C THR A 21 3.40 -15.40 -18.22
N ALA A 22 3.55 -15.72 -16.93
CA ALA A 22 4.71 -15.32 -16.14
C ALA A 22 6.03 -15.84 -16.73
N LYS A 23 6.06 -17.11 -17.17
CA LYS A 23 7.23 -17.70 -17.84
C LYS A 23 7.51 -17.03 -19.18
N TYR A 24 6.47 -16.75 -19.96
CA TYR A 24 6.60 -16.11 -21.25
C TYR A 24 7.25 -14.72 -21.11
N PHE A 25 6.80 -13.92 -20.14
CA PHE A 25 7.38 -12.61 -19.85
C PHE A 25 8.86 -12.70 -19.42
N SER A 26 9.19 -13.68 -18.57
CA SER A 26 10.57 -13.94 -18.16
C SER A 26 11.47 -14.29 -19.36
N GLN A 27 11.03 -15.21 -20.22
CA GLN A 27 11.85 -15.73 -21.32
C GLN A 27 11.96 -14.80 -22.52
N ASN A 28 10.89 -14.05 -22.84
CA ASN A 28 10.84 -13.26 -24.08
C ASN A 28 11.10 -11.77 -23.84
N TYR A 29 10.83 -11.26 -22.63
CA TYR A 29 11.02 -9.85 -22.31
C TYR A 29 12.03 -9.61 -21.18
N GLY A 30 12.54 -10.66 -20.54
CA GLY A 30 13.44 -10.53 -19.39
C GLY A 30 12.76 -9.97 -18.14
N ILE A 31 11.42 -9.99 -18.09
CA ILE A 31 10.62 -9.47 -16.98
C ILE A 31 10.30 -10.61 -16.02
N ASN A 32 10.88 -10.57 -14.81
CA ASN A 32 10.58 -11.52 -13.74
C ASN A 32 9.64 -10.86 -12.73
N PHE A 33 8.42 -11.38 -12.61
CA PHE A 33 7.46 -10.91 -11.62
C PHE A 33 7.89 -11.26 -10.19
N THR A 34 7.57 -10.38 -9.24
CA THR A 34 7.89 -10.54 -7.81
C THR A 34 6.83 -11.33 -7.05
N SER A 35 5.61 -11.39 -7.57
CA SER A 35 4.49 -12.19 -7.10
C SER A 35 3.48 -12.37 -8.22
N ILE A 36 2.51 -13.26 -8.04
CA ILE A 36 1.44 -13.52 -9.01
C ILE A 36 0.12 -13.81 -8.27
N GLU A 37 -0.99 -13.33 -8.83
CA GLU A 37 -2.32 -13.39 -8.21
C GLU A 37 -3.40 -13.75 -9.23
N LEU A 38 -4.42 -14.49 -8.78
CA LEU A 38 -5.54 -14.97 -9.61
C LEU A 38 -6.75 -14.04 -9.60
N TYR A 39 -6.83 -13.16 -8.61
CA TYR A 39 -8.08 -12.53 -8.20
C TYR A 39 -7.97 -11.01 -8.20
N ASN A 40 -9.10 -10.35 -8.36
CA ASN A 40 -9.26 -8.91 -8.13
C ASN A 40 -10.67 -8.70 -7.58
N GLU A 41 -10.77 -8.27 -6.32
CA GLU A 41 -12.03 -8.11 -5.58
C GLU A 41 -12.98 -9.32 -5.69
N PRO A 42 -12.51 -10.54 -5.42
CA PRO A 42 -13.22 -11.76 -5.76
C PRO A 42 -14.51 -11.96 -4.96
N SER A 43 -14.56 -11.56 -3.68
CA SER A 43 -15.78 -11.76 -2.88
C SER A 43 -16.88 -10.73 -3.18
N SER A 44 -16.64 -9.79 -4.09
CA SER A 44 -17.56 -8.70 -4.41
C SER A 44 -18.78 -9.17 -5.21
N ASP A 45 -19.98 -8.79 -4.78
CA ASP A 45 -21.24 -9.23 -5.38
C ASP A 45 -21.65 -8.43 -6.65
N TRP A 46 -20.85 -7.45 -7.09
CA TRP A 46 -21.19 -6.56 -8.20
C TRP A 46 -20.66 -7.01 -9.56
N TRP A 47 -19.67 -7.90 -9.62
CA TRP A 47 -19.16 -8.42 -10.89
C TRP A 47 -20.28 -9.13 -11.64
N LYS A 48 -20.59 -8.70 -12.87
CA LYS A 48 -21.63 -9.29 -13.74
C LYS A 48 -21.16 -9.23 -15.19
N GLY A 49 -21.33 -10.33 -15.92
CA GLY A 49 -21.08 -10.34 -17.36
C GLY A 49 -21.96 -9.32 -18.09
N GLY A 50 -21.37 -8.50 -18.96
CA GLY A 50 -22.10 -7.57 -19.82
C GLY A 50 -22.44 -6.19 -19.22
N SER A 51 -22.13 -5.91 -17.95
CA SER A 51 -22.19 -4.55 -17.39
C SER A 51 -20.84 -3.86 -17.57
N ALA A 52 -20.55 -3.40 -18.78
CA ALA A 52 -19.20 -2.99 -19.16
C ALA A 52 -18.87 -1.53 -18.79
N THR A 53 -18.08 -1.37 -17.73
CA THR A 53 -17.01 -0.36 -17.66
C THR A 53 -15.67 -0.96 -17.20
N GLN A 54 -15.66 -2.14 -16.56
CA GLN A 54 -14.46 -2.81 -16.03
C GLN A 54 -14.58 -4.35 -16.11
N GLU A 55 -13.44 -5.04 -16.18
CA GLU A 55 -13.33 -6.50 -16.07
C GLU A 55 -13.38 -6.92 -14.60
N GLY A 56 -14.00 -8.06 -14.29
CA GLY A 56 -13.95 -8.63 -12.95
C GLY A 56 -14.70 -9.95 -12.81
N CYS A 57 -14.37 -10.70 -11.76
CA CYS A 57 -14.78 -12.08 -11.60
C CYS A 57 -15.04 -12.40 -10.12
N HIS A 58 -16.26 -12.84 -9.81
CA HIS A 58 -16.63 -13.22 -8.47
C HIS A 58 -16.17 -14.65 -8.16
N PHE A 59 -15.48 -14.82 -7.05
CA PHE A 59 -15.08 -16.10 -6.49
C PHE A 59 -15.39 -16.13 -5.00
N ASP A 60 -16.31 -17.01 -4.61
CA ASP A 60 -16.49 -17.38 -3.22
C ASP A 60 -15.16 -17.83 -2.61
N LYS A 61 -14.94 -17.51 -1.33
CA LYS A 61 -13.74 -17.88 -0.56
C LYS A 61 -13.35 -19.37 -0.71
N LYS A 62 -14.34 -20.25 -0.76
CA LYS A 62 -14.12 -21.69 -0.96
C LYS A 62 -13.46 -21.99 -2.31
N ILE A 63 -13.88 -21.31 -3.37
CA ILE A 63 -13.31 -21.50 -4.70
C ILE A 63 -11.93 -20.86 -4.80
N GLN A 64 -11.73 -19.71 -4.15
CA GLN A 64 -10.38 -19.15 -4.02
C GLN A 64 -9.41 -20.18 -3.42
N ALA A 65 -9.81 -20.82 -2.32
CA ALA A 65 -9.04 -21.89 -1.67
C ALA A 65 -8.81 -23.13 -2.56
N GLU A 66 -9.71 -23.43 -3.49
CA GLU A 66 -9.60 -24.57 -4.41
C GLU A 66 -8.60 -24.32 -5.56
N ILE A 67 -8.50 -23.07 -6.05
CA ILE A 67 -7.68 -22.74 -7.23
C ILE A 67 -6.23 -22.37 -6.86
N ILE A 68 -5.98 -21.80 -5.66
CA ILE A 68 -4.63 -21.42 -5.22
C ILE A 68 -3.60 -22.59 -5.34
N PRO A 69 -3.90 -23.82 -4.90
CA PRO A 69 -2.99 -24.96 -5.07
C PRO A 69 -2.72 -25.30 -6.54
N ASN A 70 -3.70 -25.10 -7.43
CA ASN A 70 -3.54 -25.36 -8.87
C ASN A 70 -2.54 -24.36 -9.49
N LEU A 71 -2.55 -23.10 -9.02
CA LEU A 71 -1.54 -22.10 -9.40
C LEU A 71 -0.15 -22.49 -8.90
N ARG A 72 -0.01 -22.92 -7.65
CA ARG A 72 1.29 -23.40 -7.14
C ARG A 72 1.82 -24.56 -8.00
N ASN A 73 1.00 -25.55 -8.27
CA ASN A 73 1.37 -26.69 -9.12
C ASN A 73 1.78 -26.23 -10.53
N SER A 74 1.03 -25.31 -11.12
CA SER A 74 1.31 -24.76 -12.46
C SER A 74 2.63 -23.99 -12.49
N LEU A 75 2.90 -23.14 -11.49
CA LEU A 75 4.19 -22.43 -11.36
C LEU A 75 5.35 -23.42 -11.28
N ASN A 76 5.21 -24.48 -10.47
CA ASN A 76 6.24 -25.49 -10.30
C ASN A 76 6.53 -26.23 -11.62
N GLN A 77 5.50 -26.62 -12.36
CA GLN A 77 5.63 -27.24 -13.69
C GLN A 77 6.33 -26.31 -14.70
N GLN A 78 6.13 -25.00 -14.56
CA GLN A 78 6.79 -24.00 -15.40
C GLN A 78 8.24 -23.70 -14.97
N GLY A 79 8.71 -24.25 -13.85
CA GLY A 79 10.04 -23.99 -13.29
C GLY A 79 10.08 -22.71 -12.43
N LEU A 80 8.93 -22.15 -12.07
CA LEU A 80 8.76 -20.91 -11.31
C LEU A 80 8.50 -21.17 -9.82
N ASN A 81 9.06 -22.23 -9.25
CA ASN A 81 8.87 -22.61 -7.84
C ASN A 81 9.23 -21.49 -6.84
N TYR A 82 10.12 -20.58 -7.25
CA TYR A 82 10.55 -19.43 -6.45
C TYR A 82 9.52 -18.30 -6.38
N MET A 83 8.53 -18.29 -7.28
CA MET A 83 7.60 -17.18 -7.43
C MET A 83 6.57 -17.19 -6.29
N PRO A 84 6.48 -16.09 -5.50
CA PRO A 84 5.45 -15.91 -4.50
C PRO A 84 4.05 -15.86 -5.12
N ILE A 85 3.08 -16.49 -4.46
CA ILE A 85 1.66 -16.24 -4.77
C ILE A 85 1.17 -15.15 -3.82
N SER A 86 0.45 -14.17 -4.38
CA SER A 86 -0.38 -13.23 -3.63
C SER A 86 -1.86 -13.59 -3.74
N ALA A 87 -2.61 -13.30 -2.68
CA ALA A 87 -4.05 -13.54 -2.60
C ALA A 87 -4.70 -12.57 -1.59
N SER A 88 -5.92 -12.06 -1.74
CA SER A 88 -6.85 -12.26 -2.85
C SER A 88 -7.35 -10.94 -3.45
N ASP A 89 -6.64 -9.82 -3.22
CA ASP A 89 -7.08 -8.48 -3.65
C ASP A 89 -8.52 -8.18 -3.21
N GLU A 90 -8.87 -8.55 -1.97
CA GLU A 90 -10.22 -8.28 -1.46
C GLU A 90 -10.46 -6.78 -1.32
N ASN A 91 -11.67 -6.32 -1.68
CA ASN A 91 -12.01 -4.90 -1.76
C ASN A 91 -11.81 -4.12 -0.44
N THR A 92 -11.87 -4.79 0.72
CA THR A 92 -11.75 -4.15 2.04
C THR A 92 -10.91 -4.98 3.01
N TYR A 93 -10.33 -4.31 4.02
CA TYR A 93 -9.51 -4.97 5.05
C TYR A 93 -10.27 -6.07 5.81
N ASP A 94 -11.52 -5.81 6.19
CA ASP A 94 -12.33 -6.79 6.92
C ASP A 94 -12.65 -8.01 6.06
N LEU A 95 -12.84 -7.80 4.76
CA LEU A 95 -13.08 -8.89 3.80
C LEU A 95 -11.81 -9.68 3.55
N ALA A 96 -10.66 -9.02 3.34
CA ALA A 96 -9.35 -9.65 3.24
C ALA A 96 -9.07 -10.56 4.45
N ARG A 97 -9.33 -10.05 5.65
CA ARG A 97 -9.18 -10.83 6.89
C ARG A 97 -10.12 -12.03 6.94
N SER A 98 -11.39 -11.83 6.57
CA SER A 98 -12.38 -12.90 6.55
C SER A 98 -12.06 -13.98 5.52
N THR A 99 -11.52 -13.61 4.36
CA THR A 99 -11.03 -14.52 3.33
C THR A 99 -9.81 -15.29 3.82
N TRP A 100 -8.80 -14.60 4.34
CA TRP A 100 -7.58 -15.23 4.87
C TRP A 100 -7.88 -16.27 5.97
N ASN A 101 -8.78 -15.94 6.89
CA ASN A 101 -9.17 -16.85 7.98
C ASN A 101 -10.06 -18.01 7.54
N SER A 102 -10.54 -18.02 6.29
CA SER A 102 -11.29 -19.14 5.73
C SER A 102 -10.39 -20.22 5.09
N PHE A 103 -9.13 -19.89 4.82
CA PHE A 103 -8.16 -20.80 4.24
C PHE A 103 -7.58 -21.73 5.31
N ASP A 104 -7.37 -23.00 4.94
CA ASP A 104 -6.64 -23.95 5.76
C ASP A 104 -5.12 -23.75 5.64
N ASP A 105 -4.35 -24.46 6.48
CA ASP A 105 -2.89 -24.32 6.52
C ASP A 105 -2.21 -24.67 5.19
N ASN A 106 -2.79 -25.60 4.40
CA ASN A 106 -2.21 -25.98 3.11
C ASN A 106 -2.31 -24.82 2.11
N VAL A 107 -3.49 -24.21 2.00
CA VAL A 107 -3.72 -23.05 1.13
C VAL A 107 -2.89 -21.86 1.61
N LYS A 108 -2.87 -21.59 2.93
CA LYS A 108 -2.05 -20.52 3.51
C LYS A 108 -0.56 -20.71 3.25
N ASN A 109 -0.06 -21.94 3.18
CA ASN A 109 1.34 -22.23 2.86
C ASN A 109 1.72 -21.85 1.42
N ASP A 110 0.77 -21.95 0.47
CA ASP A 110 1.01 -21.59 -0.92
C ASP A 110 1.07 -20.07 -1.15
N VAL A 111 0.44 -19.28 -0.28
CA VAL A 111 0.42 -17.81 -0.31
C VAL A 111 1.56 -17.22 0.52
N GLN A 112 2.27 -16.24 -0.03
CA GLN A 112 3.37 -15.53 0.65
C GLN A 112 3.07 -14.05 0.88
N VAL A 113 2.10 -13.48 0.17
CA VAL A 113 1.65 -12.10 0.34
C VAL A 113 0.14 -12.08 0.38
N VAL A 114 -0.44 -11.48 1.42
CA VAL A 114 -1.86 -11.21 1.46
C VAL A 114 -2.11 -9.82 0.94
N ASN A 115 -2.86 -9.72 -0.14
CA ASN A 115 -3.22 -8.44 -0.71
C ASN A 115 -4.63 -8.00 -0.25
N THR A 116 -4.80 -6.70 -0.13
CA THR A 116 -6.09 -6.06 0.18
C THR A 116 -6.17 -4.71 -0.53
N HIS A 117 -7.38 -4.33 -0.92
CA HIS A 117 -7.67 -2.97 -1.36
C HIS A 117 -8.05 -2.10 -0.17
N GLY A 118 -7.88 -0.79 -0.35
CA GLY A 118 -8.13 0.24 0.64
C GLY A 118 -9.51 0.88 0.58
N TYR A 119 -10.50 0.29 -0.10
CA TYR A 119 -11.82 0.89 -0.32
C TYR A 119 -12.74 0.92 0.92
N GLN A 120 -12.27 0.39 2.06
CA GLN A 120 -12.88 0.67 3.36
C GLN A 120 -12.46 2.05 3.93
N TYR A 121 -11.55 2.75 3.23
CA TYR A 121 -10.99 4.05 3.60
C TYR A 121 -10.51 4.07 5.06
N GLN A 122 -10.94 5.02 5.89
CA GLN A 122 -10.56 5.10 7.30
C GLN A 122 -11.15 3.96 8.17
N GLY A 123 -12.13 3.22 7.66
CA GLY A 123 -12.75 2.09 8.36
C GLY A 123 -11.96 0.79 8.24
N GLY A 124 -12.42 -0.24 8.95
CA GLY A 124 -11.85 -1.59 8.89
C GLY A 124 -10.82 -1.91 9.97
N ARG A 125 -10.72 -3.20 10.31
CA ARG A 125 -9.82 -3.72 11.34
C ARG A 125 -8.47 -4.13 10.75
N ARG A 126 -7.72 -3.13 10.30
CA ARG A 126 -6.32 -3.26 9.85
C ARG A 126 -5.43 -3.95 10.87
N ASP A 127 -5.62 -3.60 12.14
CA ASP A 127 -4.90 -4.16 13.28
C ASP A 127 -5.11 -5.67 13.39
N LEU A 128 -6.34 -6.14 13.18
CA LEU A 128 -6.64 -7.57 13.24
C LEU A 128 -6.24 -8.31 11.97
N LEU A 129 -6.28 -7.65 10.81
CA LEU A 129 -5.71 -8.21 9.57
C LEU A 129 -4.20 -8.41 9.72
N TYR A 130 -3.49 -7.40 10.24
CA TYR A 130 -2.06 -7.49 10.57
C TYR A 130 -1.78 -8.61 11.57
N GLN A 131 -2.54 -8.70 12.66
CA GLN A 131 -2.39 -9.75 13.66
C GLN A 131 -2.51 -11.15 13.04
N ASP A 132 -3.55 -11.39 12.24
CA ASP A 132 -3.80 -12.72 11.68
C ASP A 132 -2.77 -13.09 10.60
N VAL A 133 -2.43 -12.15 9.72
CA VAL A 133 -1.57 -12.44 8.56
C VAL A 133 -0.08 -12.40 8.90
N VAL A 134 0.37 -11.36 9.61
CA VAL A 134 1.80 -11.11 9.82
C VAL A 134 2.27 -11.74 11.13
N VAL A 135 1.55 -11.50 12.22
CA VAL A 135 1.98 -11.96 13.54
C VAL A 135 1.75 -13.46 13.70
N ASN A 136 0.56 -13.96 13.34
CA ASN A 136 0.23 -15.37 13.50
C ASN A 136 0.78 -16.25 12.37
N ASP A 137 0.60 -15.82 11.11
CA ASP A 137 0.89 -16.65 9.94
C ASP A 137 2.18 -16.28 9.18
N HIS A 138 2.90 -15.25 9.66
CA HIS A 138 4.20 -14.83 9.13
C HIS A 138 4.24 -14.53 7.62
N LYS A 139 3.14 -13.99 7.09
CA LYS A 139 3.05 -13.51 5.71
C LYS A 139 3.25 -12.00 5.64
N ARG A 140 3.46 -11.49 4.43
CA ARG A 140 3.49 -10.05 4.18
C ARG A 140 2.11 -9.55 3.79
N ILE A 141 1.82 -8.28 4.07
CA ILE A 141 0.62 -7.60 3.56
C ILE A 141 1.03 -6.55 2.52
N TRP A 142 0.28 -6.48 1.43
CA TRP A 142 0.28 -5.35 0.49
C TRP A 142 -1.09 -4.67 0.52
N THR A 143 -1.12 -3.34 0.62
CA THR A 143 -2.27 -2.58 0.12
C THR A 143 -2.07 -2.47 -1.38
N SER A 144 -2.67 -3.38 -2.13
CA SER A 144 -2.44 -3.55 -3.58
C SER A 144 -3.24 -2.56 -4.43
N GLU A 145 -4.23 -1.91 -3.84
CA GLU A 145 -5.01 -0.88 -4.50
C GLU A 145 -5.62 0.10 -3.50
N TYR A 146 -5.57 1.38 -3.85
CA TYR A 146 -6.38 2.42 -3.25
C TYR A 146 -6.67 3.48 -4.30
N GLY A 147 -7.91 3.94 -4.35
CA GLY A 147 -8.31 5.11 -5.11
C GLY A 147 -9.51 5.77 -4.46
N ASP A 148 -9.73 7.04 -4.78
CA ASP A 148 -10.96 7.75 -4.42
C ASP A 148 -11.25 8.85 -5.45
N GLY A 149 -12.49 9.32 -5.50
CA GLY A 149 -12.93 10.42 -6.36
C GLY A 149 -12.81 11.81 -5.73
N GLU A 150 -12.13 11.95 -4.59
CA GLU A 150 -12.03 13.23 -3.86
C GLU A 150 -11.10 14.19 -4.59
N SER A 151 -11.44 15.48 -4.63
CA SER A 151 -10.60 16.52 -5.23
C SER A 151 -9.43 16.93 -4.32
N THR A 152 -9.52 16.62 -3.04
CA THR A 152 -8.44 16.79 -2.04
C THR A 152 -7.75 15.47 -1.76
N ALA A 153 -6.61 15.50 -1.08
CA ALA A 153 -5.86 14.31 -0.67
C ALA A 153 -5.90 14.05 0.85
N SER A 154 -6.81 14.68 1.60
CA SER A 154 -6.88 14.50 3.05
C SER A 154 -7.32 13.08 3.45
N GLN A 155 -8.21 12.45 2.69
CA GLN A 155 -8.58 11.04 2.91
C GLN A 155 -7.43 10.10 2.56
N LEU A 156 -6.79 10.32 1.41
CA LEU A 156 -5.61 9.57 0.97
C LEU A 156 -4.49 9.61 2.01
N SER A 157 -4.13 10.79 2.51
CA SER A 157 -3.07 10.93 3.52
C SER A 157 -3.43 10.22 4.81
N GLN A 158 -4.68 10.31 5.26
CA GLN A 158 -5.16 9.62 6.45
C GLN A 158 -5.13 8.10 6.30
N CYS A 159 -5.55 7.57 5.14
CA CYS A 159 -5.53 6.13 4.87
C CYS A 159 -4.09 5.60 4.84
N LEU A 160 -3.17 6.30 4.16
CA LEU A 160 -1.74 5.95 4.17
C LEU A 160 -1.17 5.89 5.60
N LEU A 161 -1.43 6.92 6.42
CA LEU A 161 -0.96 6.96 7.81
C LEU A 161 -1.56 5.83 8.66
N LEU A 162 -2.85 5.52 8.49
CA LEU A 162 -3.50 4.40 9.17
C LEU A 162 -2.95 3.04 8.73
N ASP A 163 -2.61 2.87 7.45
CA ASP A 163 -2.00 1.64 6.94
C ASP A 163 -0.58 1.46 7.51
N PHE A 164 0.24 2.52 7.55
CA PHE A 164 1.55 2.47 8.22
C PHE A 164 1.41 2.13 9.72
N TYR A 165 0.41 2.71 10.39
CA TYR A 165 0.23 2.57 11.83
C TYR A 165 -0.36 1.22 12.26
N TRP A 166 -1.40 0.75 11.57
CA TRP A 166 -2.14 -0.46 11.96
C TRP A 166 -1.86 -1.67 11.10
N LEU A 167 -1.63 -1.49 9.80
CA LEU A 167 -1.51 -2.59 8.86
C LEU A 167 -0.06 -3.05 8.67
N HIS A 168 0.92 -2.16 8.94
CA HIS A 168 2.35 -2.42 8.75
C HIS A 168 2.65 -3.06 7.39
N MET A 169 2.00 -2.54 6.35
CA MET A 169 2.13 -3.07 5.00
C MET A 169 3.56 -2.97 4.48
N SER A 170 3.94 -3.92 3.63
CA SER A 170 5.25 -3.95 2.97
C SER A 170 5.26 -3.31 1.59
N ALA A 171 4.08 -3.02 1.04
CA ALA A 171 3.87 -2.19 -0.15
C ALA A 171 2.50 -1.51 -0.08
N TRP A 172 2.39 -0.36 -0.75
CA TRP A 172 1.16 0.41 -0.87
C TRP A 172 1.06 0.94 -2.30
N VAL A 173 0.01 0.58 -3.01
CA VAL A 173 -0.15 0.82 -4.45
C VAL A 173 -1.43 1.61 -4.68
N TYR A 174 -1.30 2.70 -5.42
CA TYR A 174 -2.43 3.52 -5.83
C TYR A 174 -3.04 2.97 -7.13
N TRP A 175 -4.35 3.12 -7.29
CA TRP A 175 -5.15 2.55 -8.38
C TRP A 175 -4.62 2.91 -9.77
N GLN A 176 -4.78 4.16 -10.20
CA GLN A 176 -4.34 4.61 -11.51
C GLN A 176 -3.48 5.87 -11.42
N ALA A 177 -2.36 5.85 -12.13
CA ALA A 177 -1.54 7.03 -12.29
C ALA A 177 -2.23 8.08 -13.18
N LEU A 178 -2.88 7.62 -14.25
CA LEU A 178 -3.57 8.42 -15.27
C LEU A 178 -5.06 8.04 -15.26
N ASP A 179 -5.92 8.91 -14.73
CA ASP A 179 -7.39 8.72 -14.75
C ASP A 179 -8.10 10.05 -14.51
N GLY A 180 -9.38 10.12 -14.89
CA GLY A 180 -10.21 11.32 -14.79
C GLY A 180 -11.05 11.36 -13.52
N GLY A 181 -11.82 12.44 -13.35
CA GLY A 181 -12.80 12.53 -12.25
C GLY A 181 -12.18 12.47 -10.85
N ASN A 182 -10.95 12.99 -10.73
CA ASN A 182 -10.08 12.94 -9.55
C ASN A 182 -9.53 11.54 -9.16
N TRP A 183 -9.85 10.46 -9.89
CA TRP A 183 -9.34 9.14 -9.52
C TRP A 183 -7.83 9.00 -9.74
N GLY A 184 -7.28 9.72 -10.73
CA GLY A 184 -5.88 9.67 -11.10
C GLY A 184 -4.93 10.51 -10.23
N LEU A 185 -3.66 10.10 -10.21
CA LEU A 185 -2.57 10.96 -9.73
C LEU A 185 -2.27 12.12 -10.69
N ILE A 186 -2.58 11.94 -11.96
CA ILE A 186 -2.56 12.93 -13.02
C ILE A 186 -3.91 12.83 -13.70
N ASP A 187 -4.59 13.97 -13.83
CA ASP A 187 -5.90 14.03 -14.48
C ASP A 187 -5.72 13.68 -15.96
N SER A 188 -6.51 12.73 -16.47
CA SER A 188 -6.40 12.32 -17.87
C SER A 188 -7.65 11.59 -18.33
N ASN A 189 -7.88 11.57 -19.64
CA ASN A 189 -8.72 10.56 -20.28
C ASN A 189 -7.99 10.06 -21.53
N PRO A 190 -7.30 8.91 -21.44
CA PRO A 190 -6.61 8.33 -22.60
C PRO A 190 -7.57 8.00 -23.75
N GLY A 191 -8.84 7.68 -23.48
CA GLY A 191 -9.85 7.42 -24.50
C GLY A 191 -10.23 8.67 -25.31
N ASP A 192 -10.10 9.85 -24.70
CA ASP A 192 -10.30 11.16 -25.34
C ASP A 192 -8.96 11.86 -25.68
N GLU A 193 -7.83 11.13 -25.61
CA GLU A 193 -6.48 11.57 -25.97
C GLU A 193 -5.95 12.82 -25.24
N TRP A 194 -6.29 13.02 -23.97
CA TRP A 194 -5.75 14.14 -23.19
C TRP A 194 -5.13 13.75 -21.85
N ILE A 195 -4.11 14.52 -21.46
CA ILE A 195 -3.44 14.47 -20.15
C ILE A 195 -3.43 15.91 -19.62
N GLY A 196 -3.93 16.08 -18.41
CA GLY A 196 -4.07 17.34 -17.71
C GLY A 196 -3.03 17.48 -16.59
N ASP A 197 -3.45 18.16 -15.52
CA ASP A 197 -2.57 18.53 -14.42
C ASP A 197 -2.29 17.37 -13.46
N VAL A 198 -1.11 17.42 -12.84
CA VAL A 198 -0.76 16.56 -11.71
C VAL A 198 -1.64 16.94 -10.50
N THR A 199 -2.37 15.96 -9.96
CA THR A 199 -3.29 16.18 -8.84
C THR A 199 -2.54 16.28 -7.52
N ILE A 200 -3.19 16.83 -6.49
CA ILE A 200 -2.60 16.92 -5.14
C ILE A 200 -2.28 15.54 -4.53
N LYS A 201 -2.92 14.47 -5.04
CA LYS A 201 -2.68 13.08 -4.61
C LYS A 201 -1.27 12.62 -4.93
N TRP A 202 -0.73 13.00 -6.10
CA TRP A 202 0.65 12.68 -6.46
C TRP A 202 1.65 13.31 -5.47
N TYR A 203 1.47 14.59 -5.13
CA TYR A 203 2.34 15.28 -4.16
C TYR A 203 2.17 14.74 -2.74
N THR A 204 1.01 14.18 -2.43
CA THR A 204 0.75 13.50 -1.14
C THR A 204 1.49 12.17 -1.06
N ILE A 205 1.41 11.33 -2.10
CA ILE A 205 2.18 10.07 -2.19
C ILE A 205 3.69 10.36 -2.25
N ALA A 206 4.12 11.48 -2.84
CA ALA A 206 5.52 11.88 -2.88
C ALA A 206 6.13 12.10 -1.48
N GLN A 207 5.35 12.56 -0.49
CA GLN A 207 5.79 12.69 0.90
C GLN A 207 6.23 11.35 1.50
N PHE A 208 5.61 10.24 1.10
CA PHE A 208 5.99 8.92 1.54
C PHE A 208 7.03 8.29 0.61
N SER A 209 6.67 8.10 -0.65
CA SER A 209 7.43 7.29 -1.61
C SER A 209 8.84 7.80 -1.93
N ARG A 210 9.10 9.11 -1.80
CA ARG A 210 10.45 9.67 -2.03
C ARG A 210 11.40 9.45 -0.85
N HIS A 211 10.86 9.25 0.34
CA HIS A 211 11.63 9.21 1.59
C HIS A 211 11.66 7.82 2.23
N ILE A 212 10.52 7.13 2.27
CA ILE A 212 10.42 5.75 2.74
C ILE A 212 10.78 4.84 1.57
N ARG A 213 11.95 4.19 1.64
CA ARG A 213 12.53 3.43 0.52
C ARG A 213 12.49 1.93 0.78
N ASN A 214 12.60 1.16 -0.31
CA ASN A 214 12.77 -0.29 -0.23
C ASN A 214 13.98 -0.62 0.66
N GLY A 215 13.77 -1.50 1.64
CA GLY A 215 14.78 -1.91 2.62
C GLY A 215 14.71 -1.13 3.95
N ASP A 216 13.88 -0.09 4.04
CA ASP A 216 13.63 0.59 5.30
C ASP A 216 12.77 -0.29 6.23
N PHE A 217 13.04 -0.21 7.53
CA PHE A 217 12.20 -0.81 8.56
C PHE A 217 11.08 0.16 8.92
N ILE A 218 9.82 -0.25 8.78
CA ILE A 218 8.68 0.53 9.26
C ILE A 218 8.66 0.48 10.79
N MET A 219 8.65 1.65 11.41
CA MET A 219 8.72 1.80 12.86
C MET A 219 7.32 2.03 13.44
N VAL A 220 7.05 1.42 14.59
CA VAL A 220 5.82 1.69 15.36
C VAL A 220 5.89 3.10 15.91
N THR A 221 4.79 3.85 15.79
CA THR A 221 4.64 5.19 16.38
C THR A 221 3.58 5.15 17.47
N THR A 222 3.41 6.25 18.21
CA THR A 222 2.36 6.38 19.24
C THR A 222 1.09 7.06 18.73
N SER A 223 1.07 7.48 17.45
CA SER A 223 -0.06 8.20 16.85
C SER A 223 -0.36 7.70 15.45
N ALA A 224 -1.64 7.44 15.18
CA ALA A 224 -2.16 7.10 13.86
C ALA A 224 -2.05 8.24 12.83
N THR A 225 -1.65 9.45 13.24
CA THR A 225 -1.35 10.58 12.35
C THR A 225 0.11 10.62 11.90
N THR A 226 0.91 9.60 12.24
CA THR A 226 2.36 9.59 11.99
C THR A 226 2.84 8.22 11.52
N ALA A 227 3.50 8.20 10.37
CA ALA A 227 4.29 7.08 9.87
C ALA A 227 5.77 7.34 10.09
N SER A 228 6.56 6.26 10.26
CA SER A 228 8.01 6.39 10.37
C SER A 228 8.73 5.18 9.78
N SER A 229 9.92 5.41 9.22
CA SER A 229 10.81 4.37 8.74
C SER A 229 12.26 4.64 9.12
N TYR A 230 13.05 3.58 9.29
CA TYR A 230 14.47 3.65 9.58
C TYR A 230 15.30 2.84 8.58
N ASN A 231 16.37 3.46 8.09
CA ASN A 231 17.36 2.79 7.26
C ASN A 231 18.71 2.74 7.97
N LYS A 232 19.14 1.53 8.36
CA LYS A 232 20.39 1.32 9.08
C LYS A 232 21.63 1.67 8.26
N GLN A 233 21.63 1.32 6.98
CA GLN A 233 22.78 1.51 6.08
C GLN A 233 23.00 2.99 5.76
N LYS A 234 21.92 3.76 5.64
CA LYS A 234 21.96 5.21 5.43
C LYS A 234 22.04 6.00 6.73
N GLN A 235 21.83 5.35 7.88
CA GLN A 235 21.68 6.01 9.19
C GLN A 235 20.60 7.11 9.12
N GLU A 236 19.45 6.78 8.54
CA GLU A 236 18.38 7.73 8.21
C GLU A 236 17.08 7.34 8.92
N LEU A 237 16.44 8.31 9.57
CA LEU A 237 15.10 8.19 10.15
C LEU A 237 14.18 9.15 9.39
N VAL A 238 13.10 8.61 8.84
CA VAL A 238 12.04 9.36 8.18
C VAL A 238 10.81 9.35 9.06
N ILE A 239 10.18 10.51 9.20
CA ILE A 239 8.90 10.69 9.90
C ILE A 239 7.97 11.44 8.95
N VAL A 240 6.79 10.89 8.67
CA VAL A 240 5.73 11.56 7.90
C VAL A 240 4.54 11.77 8.82
N SER A 241 4.05 13.00 8.95
CA SER A 241 2.94 13.32 9.86
C SER A 241 1.97 14.33 9.25
N GLY A 242 0.68 14.16 9.50
CA GLY A 242 -0.38 15.06 9.02
C GLY A 242 -1.75 14.72 9.59
N GLY A 243 -2.74 15.60 9.39
CA GLY A 243 -4.08 15.42 9.98
C GLY A 243 -4.11 15.63 11.50
N ASN A 244 -3.12 16.36 12.04
CA ASN A 244 -3.00 16.64 13.47
C ASN A 244 -4.05 17.66 13.93
N SER A 245 -4.58 17.48 15.14
CA SER A 245 -5.50 18.44 15.78
C SER A 245 -4.78 19.60 16.45
N ASP A 246 -3.54 19.37 16.90
CA ASP A 246 -2.72 20.38 17.55
C ASP A 246 -1.78 21.06 16.56
N ASN A 247 -1.64 22.38 16.71
CA ASN A 247 -0.80 23.16 15.82
C ASN A 247 0.70 22.94 16.05
N ASN A 248 1.13 22.52 17.24
CA ASN A 248 2.55 22.29 17.54
C ASN A 248 2.73 20.87 18.07
N ILE A 249 3.41 20.05 17.29
CA ILE A 249 3.69 18.66 17.62
C ILE A 249 5.15 18.52 18.02
N ILE A 250 5.39 17.90 19.18
CA ILE A 250 6.73 17.54 19.63
C ILE A 250 6.98 16.09 19.22
N PHE A 251 8.00 15.87 18.40
CA PHE A 251 8.47 14.54 18.04
C PHE A 251 9.61 14.17 18.98
N ASP A 252 9.35 13.20 19.87
CA ASP A 252 10.36 12.58 20.73
C ASP A 252 11.10 11.50 19.95
N VAL A 253 12.41 11.69 19.80
CA VAL A 253 13.35 10.77 19.15
C VAL A 253 14.47 10.34 20.10
N SER A 254 14.27 10.46 21.41
CA SER A 254 15.25 10.14 22.45
C SER A 254 15.66 8.67 22.50
N ALA A 255 14.90 7.79 21.85
CA ALA A 255 15.25 6.39 21.66
C ALA A 255 16.43 6.18 20.70
N PHE A 256 16.83 7.21 19.95
CA PHE A 256 17.94 7.17 19.00
C PHE A 256 19.14 7.96 19.50
N SER A 257 20.32 7.61 18.98
CA SER A 257 21.52 8.42 19.10
C SER A 257 21.88 9.05 17.76
N PHE A 258 22.49 10.24 17.82
CA PHE A 258 22.81 11.03 16.63
C PHE A 258 24.28 11.43 16.64
N SER A 259 24.93 11.36 15.48
CA SER A 259 26.30 11.86 15.30
C SER A 259 26.41 13.36 15.57
N ASP A 260 25.35 14.12 15.27
CA ASP A 260 25.17 15.53 15.63
C ASP A 260 23.82 15.68 16.35
N SER A 261 23.87 15.93 17.66
CA SER A 261 22.69 16.12 18.50
C SER A 261 21.95 17.43 18.23
N SER A 262 22.50 18.30 17.38
CA SER A 262 21.96 19.60 16.99
C SER A 262 21.71 19.73 15.48
N GLN A 263 21.63 18.60 14.78
CA GLN A 263 21.50 18.57 13.33
C GLN A 263 20.27 19.35 12.83
N MET A 264 20.39 19.85 11.59
CA MET A 264 19.28 20.46 10.88
C MET A 264 18.49 19.39 10.12
N ILE A 265 17.25 19.19 10.53
CA ILE A 265 16.32 18.22 9.97
C ILE A 265 15.77 18.77 8.66
N SER A 266 15.78 17.97 7.59
CA SER A 266 15.20 18.37 6.32
C SER A 266 13.69 18.17 6.34
N VAL A 267 12.94 19.16 5.84
CA VAL A 267 11.48 19.18 5.93
C VAL A 267 10.87 19.40 4.56
N TRP A 268 9.86 18.61 4.21
CA TRP A 268 9.00 18.82 3.04
C TRP A 268 7.56 18.92 3.48
N GLU A 269 6.76 19.70 2.76
CA GLU A 269 5.36 19.94 3.07
C GLU A 269 4.48 19.82 1.82
N THR A 270 3.32 19.20 2.00
CA THR A 270 2.20 19.22 1.06
C THR A 270 0.95 19.68 1.83
N ASP A 271 0.18 20.61 1.26
CA ASP A 271 -1.15 20.97 1.75
C ASP A 271 -2.20 20.11 1.02
N THR A 272 -2.75 19.11 1.70
CA THR A 272 -3.63 18.09 1.10
C THR A 272 -4.95 18.65 0.60
N SER A 273 -5.31 19.90 0.94
CA SER A 273 -6.45 20.59 0.33
C SER A 273 -6.23 20.95 -1.15
N GLY A 274 -4.97 20.99 -1.61
CA GLY A 274 -4.60 21.41 -2.96
C GLY A 274 -4.42 22.92 -3.14
N SER A 275 -4.72 23.73 -2.13
CA SER A 275 -4.62 25.20 -2.21
C SER A 275 -3.28 25.78 -1.74
N GLY A 276 -2.39 24.95 -1.23
CA GLY A 276 -1.10 25.36 -0.66
C GLY A 276 0.08 24.63 -1.28
N GLU A 277 1.06 24.31 -0.44
CA GLU A 277 2.32 23.72 -0.90
C GLU A 277 2.15 22.35 -1.54
N LYS A 278 2.97 22.08 -2.56
CA LYS A 278 2.96 20.86 -3.36
C LYS A 278 4.34 20.21 -3.30
N TYR A 279 4.58 19.37 -2.29
CA TYR A 279 5.90 18.78 -2.00
C TYR A 279 7.01 19.84 -1.98
N GLN A 280 6.79 20.93 -1.24
CA GLN A 280 7.75 22.04 -1.16
C GLN A 280 8.72 21.80 0.01
N GLN A 281 10.02 21.99 -0.23
CA GLN A 281 11.01 22.01 0.84
C GLN A 281 10.81 23.22 1.74
N GLN A 282 10.79 23.00 3.05
CA GLN A 282 10.62 24.02 4.08
C GLN A 282 11.95 24.36 4.76
N PRO A 283 12.04 25.48 5.50
CA PRO A 283 13.18 25.73 6.38
C PRO A 283 13.43 24.56 7.33
N SER A 284 14.70 24.19 7.48
CA SER A 284 15.09 23.10 8.37
C SER A 284 14.76 23.40 9.83
N ILE A 285 14.47 22.35 10.59
CA ILE A 285 14.22 22.41 12.03
C ILE A 285 15.46 21.88 12.76
N GLN A 286 15.90 22.57 13.80
CA GLN A 286 17.03 22.10 14.60
C GLN A 286 16.58 20.99 15.57
N LEU A 287 17.32 19.89 15.61
CA LEU A 287 17.17 18.86 16.64
C LEU A 287 17.62 19.39 18.00
N ASN A 288 16.78 19.22 19.02
CA ASN A 288 17.07 19.68 20.37
C ASN A 288 17.81 18.59 21.16
N ASN A 289 19.13 18.73 21.27
CA ASN A 289 20.01 17.88 22.08
C ASN A 289 19.88 16.37 21.80
N GLY A 290 19.57 15.98 20.57
CA GLY A 290 19.40 14.58 20.19
C GLY A 290 18.14 13.93 20.75
N GLN A 291 17.20 14.70 21.32
CA GLN A 291 16.05 14.16 22.03
C GLN A 291 14.72 14.44 21.33
N SER A 292 14.53 15.65 20.81
CA SER A 292 13.25 16.01 20.21
C SER A 292 13.35 17.18 19.24
N PHE A 293 12.29 17.39 18.47
CA PHE A 293 12.08 18.63 17.72
C PHE A 293 10.59 18.97 17.70
N THR A 294 10.27 20.25 17.52
CA THR A 294 8.88 20.71 17.41
C THR A 294 8.60 21.14 15.98
N ALA A 295 7.49 20.68 15.42
CA ALA A 295 7.01 21.13 14.12
C ALA A 295 5.62 21.75 14.23
N THR A 296 5.41 22.84 13.50
CA THR A 296 4.14 23.56 13.46
C THR A 296 3.30 23.13 12.25
N PHE A 297 2.03 22.85 12.48
CA PHE A 297 0.99 22.52 11.51
C PHE A 297 -0.11 23.59 11.59
N ASP A 298 -0.03 24.61 10.74
CA ASP A 298 -0.95 25.77 10.83
C ASP A 298 -2.40 25.47 10.46
N ASN A 299 -2.66 24.30 9.86
CA ASN A 299 -3.99 23.80 9.52
C ASN A 299 -3.98 22.26 9.42
N PRO A 300 -5.14 21.58 9.49
CA PRO A 300 -5.21 20.11 9.50
C PRO A 300 -4.85 19.44 8.16
N ASN A 301 -4.77 20.19 7.06
CA ASN A 301 -4.40 19.67 5.74
C ASN A 301 -2.88 19.60 5.52
N LYS A 302 -2.07 20.05 6.49
CA LYS A 302 -0.61 19.97 6.38
C LYS A 302 -0.14 18.53 6.57
N LEU A 303 0.54 18.00 5.55
CA LEU A 303 1.30 16.76 5.59
C LEU A 303 2.78 17.11 5.45
N LYS A 304 3.59 16.72 6.43
CA LYS A 304 5.03 17.02 6.46
C LYS A 304 5.86 15.75 6.54
N THR A 305 7.00 15.76 5.87
CA THR A 305 8.04 14.74 6.00
C THR A 305 9.28 15.35 6.60
N PHE A 306 9.82 14.69 7.62
CA PHE A 306 11.04 15.04 8.33
C PHE A 306 12.08 13.95 8.08
N VAL A 307 13.27 14.35 7.64
CA VAL A 307 14.39 13.43 7.40
C VAL A 307 15.53 13.79 8.34
N LEU A 308 15.85 12.87 9.24
CA LEU A 308 16.97 12.94 10.18
C LEU A 308 18.07 11.99 9.70
N THR A 309 19.32 12.41 9.80
CA THR A 309 20.50 11.66 9.31
C THR A 309 21.50 11.40 10.45
N GLY A 310 22.47 10.50 10.21
CA GLY A 310 23.42 10.11 11.25
C GLY A 310 22.76 9.44 12.46
N VAL A 311 21.63 8.76 12.25
CA VAL A 311 20.79 8.14 13.27
C VAL A 311 21.23 6.70 13.55
N ASN A 312 21.42 6.36 14.81
CA ASN A 312 21.75 5.00 15.27
C ASN A 312 20.76 4.54 16.35
N MET A 313 20.24 3.33 16.19
CA MET A 313 19.51 2.58 17.23
C MET A 313 20.46 1.71 18.05
#